data_AF-X0WE89-F1
#
_entry.id   AF-X0WE89-F1
#
_cell.length_a   1.000
_cell.length_b   1.000
_cell.length_c   1.000
_cell.angle_alpha   90.00
_cell.angle_beta   90.00
_cell.angle_gamma   90.00
#
_symmetry.space_group_name_H-M   'P 1'
#
loop_
_entity.id
_entity.type
_entity.pdbx_description
1 polymer ?
#
loop_
_entity_poly.entity_id
_entity_poly.type
_entity_poly.pdbx_seq_one_letter_code
_entity_poly.pdbx_strand_id
1 'polypeptide(L)' 'PQPKILELIKKNYDLRPEAIIRYLKLRRPIYKKTAAYGHFGREDENFTWEKTDKAEILREQAGL' A
#
# COMPACT_ATOMS: atom_id res chain seq x y z
N PRO A 1 4.29 -16.56 -11.27
CA PRO A 1 4.45 -15.97 -12.63
C PRO A 1 3.93 -14.52 -12.65
N GLN A 2 4.57 -13.61 -13.40
CA GLN A 2 4.19 -12.20 -13.49
C GLN A 2 2.69 -11.98 -13.83
N PRO A 3 2.05 -12.75 -14.75
CA PRO A 3 0.63 -12.58 -15.05
C PRO A 3 -0.30 -12.80 -13.84
N LYS A 4 -0.05 -13.85 -13.04
CA LYS A 4 -0.83 -14.14 -11.82
C LYS A 4 -0.68 -13.01 -10.78
N ILE A 5 0.51 -12.41 -10.67
CA ILE A 5 0.73 -11.26 -9.77
C ILE A 5 -0.10 -10.06 -10.23
N LEU A 6 -0.13 -9.77 -11.54
CA LEU A 6 -0.91 -8.67 -12.09
C LEU A 6 -2.41 -8.82 -11.81
N GLU A 7 -2.95 -10.04 -11.93
CA GLU A 7 -4.34 -10.34 -11.61
C GLU A 7 -4.65 -10.10 -10.13
N LEU A 8 -3.78 -10.55 -9.23
CA LEU A 8 -3.91 -10.29 -7.79
C LEU A 8 -3.85 -8.78 -7.49
N ILE A 9 -2.97 -8.02 -8.15
CA ILE A 9 -2.90 -6.57 -7.98
C ILE A 9 -4.23 -5.93 -8.41
N LYS A 10 -4.72 -6.22 -9.62
CA LYS A 10 -5.97 -5.66 -10.16
C LYS A 10 -7.18 -6.02 -9.30
N LYS A 11 -7.21 -7.21 -8.70
CA LYS A 11 -8.30 -7.67 -7.83
C LYS A 11 -8.30 -6.99 -6.46
N ASN A 12 -7.13 -6.67 -5.90
CA ASN A 12 -7.01 -6.22 -4.51
C ASN A 12 -6.74 -4.72 -4.35
N TYR A 13 -6.28 -4.03 -5.40
CA TYR A 13 -5.93 -2.62 -5.36
C TYR A 13 -6.68 -1.82 -6.43
N ASP A 14 -7.43 -0.81 -5.99
CA ASP A 14 -7.96 0.23 -6.87
C ASP A 14 -6.92 1.34 -7.01
N LEU A 15 -6.23 1.35 -8.16
CA LEU A 15 -5.11 2.24 -8.44
C LEU A 15 -5.54 3.59 -9.03
N ARG A 16 -6.84 3.93 -9.02
CA ARG A 16 -7.30 5.26 -9.42
C ARG A 16 -6.86 6.32 -8.38
N PRO A 17 -6.56 7.56 -8.78
CA PRO A 17 -6.03 8.58 -7.87
C PRO A 17 -6.84 8.77 -6.57
N GLU A 18 -8.16 8.90 -6.68
CA GLU A 18 -9.02 9.11 -5.51
C GLU A 18 -9.08 7.87 -4.60
N ALA A 19 -8.99 6.67 -5.18
CA ALA A 19 -8.97 5.43 -4.42
C ALA A 19 -7.66 5.27 -3.64
N ILE A 20 -6.52 5.63 -4.23
CA ILE A 20 -5.21 5.66 -3.55
C ILE A 20 -5.26 6.62 -2.37
N ILE A 21 -5.76 7.85 -2.58
CA ILE A 21 -5.90 8.86 -1.53
C ILE A 21 -6.74 8.33 -0.36
N ARG A 22 -7.86 7.68 -0.66
CA ARG A 22 -8.77 7.10 0.35
C ARG A 22 -8.13 5.92 1.08
N TYR A 23 -7.54 4.97 0.35
CA TYR A 23 -6.92 3.77 0.90
C TYR A 23 -5.77 4.12 1.85
N LEU A 24 -4.87 4.99 1.41
CA LEU A 24 -3.71 5.44 2.19
C LEU A 24 -4.02 6.63 3.11
N LYS A 25 -5.28 7.06 3.21
CA LYS A 25 -5.70 8.18 4.07
C LYS A 25 -4.81 9.43 3.91
N LEU A 26 -4.55 9.85 2.68
CA LEU A 26 -3.50 10.83 2.36
C LEU A 26 -3.87 12.29 2.63
N ARG A 27 -5.16 12.61 2.84
CA ARG A 27 -5.61 13.99 3.16
C ARG A 27 -5.39 14.33 4.64
N ARG A 28 -4.13 14.29 5.08
CA ARG A 28 -3.67 14.56 6.46
C ARG A 28 -2.32 15.27 6.43
N PRO A 29 -1.96 16.06 7.46
CA PRO A 29 -0.66 16.74 7.54
C PRO A 29 0.49 15.78 7.96
N ILE A 30 0.78 14.76 7.15
CA ILE A 30 1.71 13.66 7.50
C ILE A 30 3.08 13.75 6.81
N TYR A 31 3.25 14.65 5.84
CA TYR A 31 4.39 14.64 4.91
C TYR A 31 5.69 15.23 5.46
N LYS A 32 5.64 16.06 6.51
CA LYS A 32 6.86 16.71 7.04
C LYS A 32 7.93 15.69 7.46
N LYS A 33 7.51 14.56 8.01
CA LYS A 33 8.41 13.49 8.48
C LYS A 33 9.12 12.75 7.35
N THR A 34 8.58 12.76 6.13
CA THR A 34 9.19 12.09 4.96
C THR A 34 10.23 12.96 4.25
N ALA A 35 10.30 14.25 4.55
CA ALA A 35 11.20 15.21 3.89
C ALA A 35 12.70 14.97 4.19
N ALA A 36 13.00 14.14 5.19
CA ALA A 36 14.36 13.70 5.51
C ALA A 36 14.34 12.20 5.84
N TYR A 37 15.49 11.55 5.64
CA TYR A 37 15.70 10.13 5.96
C TYR A 37 14.80 9.15 5.17
N GLY A 38 14.31 9.57 4.00
CA GLY A 38 13.56 8.72 3.07
C GLY A 38 12.07 8.58 3.38
N HIS A 39 11.31 8.20 2.34
CA HIS A 39 9.86 8.01 2.37
C HIS A 39 9.43 6.57 2.74
N PHE A 40 10.33 5.60 2.56
CA PHE A 40 10.03 4.17 2.66
C PHE A 40 10.91 3.47 3.70
N GLY A 41 10.47 2.29 4.18
CA GLY A 41 11.24 1.43 5.08
C GLY A 41 11.30 1.94 6.52
N ARG A 42 10.34 2.78 6.91
CA ARG A 42 10.28 3.42 8.23
C ARG A 42 8.96 3.09 8.89
N GLU A 43 9.01 2.52 10.08
CA GLU A 43 7.82 2.28 10.89
C GLU A 43 7.32 3.59 11.50
N ASP A 44 6.28 4.18 10.90
CA ASP A 44 5.52 5.30 11.45
C ASP A 44 4.04 5.05 11.18
N GLU A 45 3.19 5.21 12.20
CA GLU A 45 1.74 5.01 12.09
C GLU A 45 1.08 5.86 10.99
N ASN A 46 1.71 6.98 10.62
CA ASN A 46 1.22 7.89 9.58
C ASN A 46 1.56 7.41 8.17
N PHE A 47 2.59 6.57 8.01
CA PHE A 47 3.04 6.03 6.74
C PHE A 47 2.25 4.77 6.41
N THR A 48 0.97 4.96 6.06
CA THR A 48 0.06 3.85 5.79
C THR A 48 0.48 2.98 4.61
N TRP A 49 1.36 3.46 3.74
CA TRP A 49 1.92 2.69 2.63
C TRP A 49 2.95 1.63 3.08
N GLU A 50 3.49 1.75 4.29
CA GLU A 50 4.38 0.74 4.88
C GLU A 50 3.59 -0.43 5.49
N LYS A 51 2.26 -0.32 5.61
CA LYS A 51 1.43 -1.39 6.17
C LYS A 51 1.34 -2.57 5.21
N THR A 52 1.49 -3.77 5.76
CA THR A 52 1.37 -5.05 5.05
C THR A 52 0.00 -5.71 5.27
N ASP A 53 -1.04 -4.91 5.44
CA ASP A 53 -2.40 -5.33 5.80
C ASP A 53 -3.09 -6.23 4.77
N LYS A 54 -2.61 -6.24 3.52
CA LYS A 54 -3.07 -7.14 2.45
C LYS A 54 -2.21 -8.39 2.25
N ALA A 55 -1.13 -8.56 3.00
CA ALA A 55 -0.20 -9.68 2.80
C ALA A 55 -0.89 -11.05 2.92
N GLU A 56 -1.70 -11.24 3.96
CA GLU A 56 -2.41 -12.52 4.18
C GLU A 56 -3.42 -12.80 3.06
N ILE A 57 -4.22 -11.80 2.69
CA ILE A 57 -5.22 -11.92 1.60
C ILE A 57 -4.53 -12.29 0.29
N LEU A 58 -3.36 -11.70 0.00
CA LEU A 58 -2.60 -12.02 -1.20
C LEU A 58 -1.99 -13.42 -1.15
N ARG A 59 -1.55 -13.88 0.03
CA ARG A 59 -1.03 -15.23 0.26
C ARG A 59 -2.11 -16.28 0.00
N GLU A 60 -3.28 -16.12 0.63
CA GLU A 60 -4.43 -17.01 0.45
C GLU A 60 -4.87 -17.08 -1.01
N GLN A 61 -5.01 -15.93 -1.69
CA GLN A 61 -5.41 -15.88 -3.11
C GLN A 61 -4.33 -16.43 -4.05
N ALA A 62 -3.06 -16.41 -3.63
CA ALA A 62 -1.99 -17.07 -4.36
C ALA A 62 -2.02 -18.60 -4.19
N GLY A 63 -2.69 -19.11 -3.15
CA GLY A 63 -2.71 -20.52 -2.76
C GLY A 63 -1.44 -20.94 -2.02
N LEU A 64 -0.90 -20.04 -1.19
CA LEU A 64 0.32 -20.21 -0.39
C LEU A 64 0.02 -20.19 1.10
#